data_AF-A0AAW9N102-F1
#
_entry.id   AF-A0AAW9N102-F1
#
_cell.length_a   1.000
_cell.length_b   1.000
_cell.length_c   1.000
_cell.angle_alpha   90.00
_cell.angle_beta   90.00
_cell.angle_gamma   90.00
#
_symmetry.space_group_name_H-M   'P 1'
#
loop_
_entity.id
_entity.type
_entity.pdbx_description
1 polymer ?
#
loop_
_entity_poly.entity_id
_entity_poly.type
_entity_poly.pdbx_seq_one_letter_code
_entity_poly.pdbx_strand_id
1 'polypeptide(L)'
;MKMIRYATARLIYYKKQTILYCLFSSFSAFLLIACLTLYHLQSALANQVQDRLSFIGASASTALLPALELASRFYLKGIFSLFFLFAFFFIFFFYYSLRQNQQELMNWRLTGLSKAKLFLFIFWQLFFPLFLCCILVLLWIVSFQSVYETLLQRINFLVLKTAELPDIRDILTSVSGLTIPMDQQTFFTIDFQNDLFFTDILRGFAQTLVGLSGCCLILSLFPFTFFIHHLQSRRPKRNET
;
A
#
# COMPACT_ATOMS: atom_id res chain seq x y z
N MET A 1 -21.93 13.75 15.08
CA MET A 1 -20.86 14.74 15.40
C MET A 1 -20.16 14.51 16.74
N LYS A 2 -20.86 14.30 17.89
CA LYS A 2 -20.19 14.13 19.20
C LYS A 2 -19.19 12.94 19.23
N MET A 3 -19.56 11.79 18.66
CA MET A 3 -18.70 10.59 18.60
C MET A 3 -17.37 10.81 17.87
N ILE A 4 -17.38 11.52 16.74
CA ILE A 4 -16.16 11.81 15.97
C ILE A 4 -15.22 12.70 16.77
N ARG A 5 -15.76 13.74 17.45
CA ARG A 5 -14.99 14.63 18.33
C ARG A 5 -14.36 13.87 19.51
N TYR A 6 -15.11 12.96 20.14
CA TYR A 6 -14.56 12.12 21.20
C TYR A 6 -13.48 11.16 20.68
N ALA A 7 -13.66 10.56 19.49
CA ALA A 7 -12.64 9.71 18.88
C ALA A 7 -11.35 10.48 18.58
N THR A 8 -11.46 11.72 18.09
CA THR A 8 -10.30 12.60 17.83
C THR A 8 -9.63 13.06 19.13
N ALA A 9 -10.38 13.42 20.17
CA ALA A 9 -9.81 13.75 21.48
C ALA A 9 -9.04 12.55 22.07
N ARG A 10 -9.52 11.32 21.84
CA ARG A 10 -8.85 10.09 22.31
C ARG A 10 -7.53 9.81 21.59
N LEU A 11 -7.37 10.25 20.34
CA LEU A 11 -6.08 10.19 19.64
C LEU A 11 -5.03 11.06 20.32
N ILE A 12 -5.42 12.25 20.80
CA ILE A 12 -4.53 13.15 21.52
C ILE A 12 -4.17 12.56 22.89
N TYR A 13 -5.15 11.96 23.58
CA TYR A 13 -4.94 11.32 24.87
C TYR A 13 -3.96 10.14 24.78
N TYR A 14 -4.09 9.28 23.76
CA TYR A 14 -3.20 8.14 23.52
C TYR A 14 -2.07 8.45 22.51
N LYS A 15 -1.48 9.65 22.60
CA LYS A 15 -0.49 10.18 21.63
C LYS A 15 0.61 9.20 21.23
N LYS A 16 1.20 8.46 22.18
CA LYS A 16 2.32 7.55 21.91
C LYS A 16 1.91 6.42 20.96
N GLN A 17 0.75 5.82 21.22
CA GLN A 17 0.20 4.75 20.38
C GLN A 17 -0.21 5.29 19.01
N THR A 18 -0.86 6.46 18.98
CA THR A 18 -1.26 7.10 17.73
C THR A 18 -0.06 7.46 16.86
N ILE A 19 1.02 8.02 17.41
CA ILE A 19 2.24 8.32 16.66
C ILE A 19 2.84 7.04 16.07
N LEU A 20 2.95 5.97 16.87
CA LEU A 20 3.54 4.72 16.40
C LEU A 20 2.69 4.08 15.29
N TYR A 21 1.36 4.09 15.45
CA TYR A 21 0.43 3.62 14.42
C TYR A 21 0.49 4.47 13.15
N CYS A 22 0.61 5.79 13.26
CA CYS A 22 0.77 6.71 12.14
C CYS A 22 2.09 6.48 11.40
N LEU A 23 3.21 6.29 12.11
CA LEU A 23 4.50 6.00 11.50
C LEU A 23 4.45 4.69 10.71
N PHE A 24 3.93 3.62 11.33
CA PHE A 24 3.77 2.33 10.67
C PHE A 24 2.84 2.44 9.44
N SER A 25 1.68 3.08 9.60
CA SER A 25 0.69 3.22 8.53
C SER A 25 1.20 4.09 7.37
N SER A 26 1.92 5.18 7.65
CA SER A 26 2.55 6.03 6.64
C SER A 26 3.62 5.27 5.86
N PHE A 27 4.46 4.51 6.57
CA PHE A 27 5.51 3.71 5.94
C PHE A 27 4.92 2.60 5.06
N SER A 28 3.93 1.85 5.56
CA SER A 28 3.24 0.83 4.77
C SER A 28 2.51 1.43 3.56
N ALA A 29 1.82 2.56 3.72
CA ALA A 29 1.14 3.24 2.62
C ALA A 29 2.14 3.71 1.55
N PHE A 30 3.26 4.30 1.95
CA PHE A 30 4.32 4.70 1.02
C PHE A 30 4.87 3.52 0.21
N LEU A 31 5.21 2.42 0.89
CA LEU A 31 5.71 1.23 0.20
C LEU A 31 4.67 0.60 -0.74
N LEU A 32 3.40 0.54 -0.33
CA LEU A 32 2.32 0.02 -1.17
C LEU A 32 2.09 0.89 -2.40
N ILE A 33 2.06 2.21 -2.24
CA ILE A 33 1.94 3.15 -3.35
C ILE A 33 3.12 2.98 -4.30
N ALA A 34 4.35 2.89 -3.78
CA ALA A 34 5.55 2.66 -4.59
C ALA A 34 5.48 1.35 -5.38
N CYS A 35 5.14 0.22 -4.74
CA CYS A 35 5.03 -1.06 -5.42
C CYS A 35 3.88 -1.10 -6.45
N LEU A 36 2.73 -0.49 -6.15
CA LEU A 36 1.61 -0.39 -7.09
C LEU A 36 1.95 0.51 -8.28
N THR A 37 2.63 1.63 -8.03
CA THR A 37 3.10 2.53 -9.10
C THR A 37 4.09 1.80 -9.99
N LEU A 38 5.06 1.06 -9.41
CA LEU A 38 6.02 0.23 -10.18
C LEU A 38 5.32 -0.85 -11.01
N TYR A 39 4.29 -1.48 -10.45
CA TYR A 39 3.50 -2.48 -11.16
C TYR A 39 2.79 -1.88 -12.38
N HIS A 40 2.14 -0.72 -12.24
CA HIS A 40 1.50 -0.03 -13.38
C HIS A 40 2.55 0.43 -14.39
N LEU A 41 3.68 0.96 -13.92
CA LEU A 41 4.80 1.38 -14.76
C LEU A 41 5.40 0.25 -15.60
N GLN A 42 5.34 -1.02 -15.17
CA GLN A 42 5.81 -2.13 -16.02
C GLN A 42 5.02 -2.24 -17.32
N SER A 43 3.72 -1.97 -17.29
CA SER A 43 2.90 -2.00 -18.50
C SER A 43 3.25 -0.85 -19.46
N ALA A 44 3.53 0.34 -18.92
CA ALA A 44 4.01 1.48 -19.70
C ALA A 44 5.42 1.22 -20.28
N LEU A 45 6.31 0.64 -19.48
CA LEU A 45 7.65 0.25 -19.89
C LEU A 45 7.62 -0.81 -20.99
N ALA A 46 6.68 -1.76 -20.94
CA ALA A 46 6.49 -2.76 -21.99
C ALA A 46 6.19 -2.11 -23.35
N ASN A 47 5.27 -1.15 -23.36
CA ASN A 47 4.90 -0.42 -24.57
C ASN A 47 6.08 0.44 -25.06
N GLN A 48 6.76 1.17 -24.17
CA GLN A 48 7.93 1.98 -24.55
C GLN A 48 9.06 1.13 -25.13
N VAL A 49 9.33 -0.03 -24.55
CA VAL A 49 10.33 -0.98 -25.06
C VAL A 49 9.91 -1.52 -26.43
N GLN A 50 8.62 -1.86 -26.61
CA GLN A 50 8.10 -2.32 -27.89
C GLN A 50 8.22 -1.24 -28.97
N ASP A 51 7.91 0.01 -28.65
CA ASP A 51 8.04 1.15 -29.57
C ASP A 51 9.51 1.34 -29.97
N ARG A 52 10.44 1.30 -28.99
CA ARG A 52 11.90 1.37 -29.23
C ARG A 52 12.39 0.22 -30.11
N LEU A 53 11.92 -1.00 -29.90
CA LEU A 53 12.27 -2.17 -30.73
C LEU A 53 11.74 -2.03 -32.15
N SER A 54 10.49 -1.57 -32.31
CA SER A 54 9.87 -1.37 -33.61
C SER A 54 10.59 -0.29 -34.43
N PHE A 55 11.06 0.78 -33.76
CA PHE A 55 11.86 1.83 -34.37
C PHE A 55 13.22 1.32 -34.87
N ILE A 56 13.84 0.40 -34.13
CA ILE A 56 15.12 -0.22 -34.50
C ILE A 56 14.92 -1.28 -35.60
N GLY A 57 13.68 -1.66 -35.94
CA GLY A 57 13.40 -2.71 -36.92
C GLY A 57 13.70 -4.12 -36.40
N ALA A 58 13.94 -4.27 -35.10
CA ALA A 58 14.02 -5.57 -34.44
C ALA A 58 12.59 -6.10 -34.25
N SER A 59 12.28 -7.29 -34.79
CA SER A 59 11.07 -7.99 -34.38
C SER A 59 11.17 -8.26 -32.88
N ALA A 60 10.08 -7.96 -32.15
CA ALA A 60 10.02 -8.05 -30.69
C ALA A 60 10.72 -9.31 -30.20
N SER A 61 11.93 -9.14 -29.68
CA SER A 61 12.74 -10.25 -29.22
C SER A 61 11.92 -10.96 -28.14
N THR A 62 11.54 -12.20 -28.43
CA THR A 62 10.82 -13.11 -27.52
C THR A 62 11.52 -13.29 -26.18
N ALA A 63 12.76 -12.81 -26.04
CA ALA A 63 13.55 -12.81 -24.80
C ALA A 63 13.31 -11.61 -23.87
N LEU A 64 12.84 -10.44 -24.34
CA LEU A 64 12.66 -9.26 -23.47
C LEU A 64 11.34 -9.26 -22.68
N LEU A 65 10.27 -9.76 -23.30
CA LEU A 65 8.95 -9.90 -22.70
C LEU A 65 8.93 -10.74 -21.41
N PRO A 66 9.59 -11.92 -21.31
CA PRO A 66 9.57 -12.72 -20.09
C PRO A 66 10.30 -12.05 -18.91
N ALA A 67 11.36 -11.27 -19.15
CA ALA A 67 12.06 -10.54 -18.08
C ALA A 67 11.18 -9.44 -17.46
N LEU A 68 10.41 -8.75 -18.30
CA LEU A 68 9.46 -7.72 -17.86
C LEU A 68 8.25 -8.33 -17.13
N GLU A 69 7.78 -9.49 -17.59
CA GLU A 69 6.74 -10.25 -16.90
C GLU A 69 7.21 -10.75 -15.53
N LEU A 70 8.47 -11.20 -15.42
CA LEU A 70 9.07 -11.61 -14.15
C LEU A 70 9.14 -10.44 -13.15
N ALA A 71 9.54 -9.25 -13.61
CA ALA A 71 9.55 -8.03 -12.80
C ALA A 71 8.13 -7.66 -12.32
N SER A 72 7.13 -7.72 -13.21
CA SER A 72 5.73 -7.50 -12.83
C SER A 72 5.25 -8.48 -11.76
N ARG A 73 5.54 -9.79 -11.91
CA ARG A 73 5.22 -10.81 -10.90
C ARG A 73 5.93 -10.56 -9.57
N PHE A 74 7.15 -10.02 -9.59
CA PHE A 74 7.89 -9.63 -8.39
C PHE A 74 7.17 -8.51 -7.62
N TYR A 75 6.74 -7.45 -8.31
CA TYR A 75 5.98 -6.37 -7.67
C TYR A 75 4.64 -6.85 -7.11
N LEU A 76 3.96 -7.74 -7.82
CA LEU A 76 2.69 -8.35 -7.38
C LEU A 76 2.88 -9.15 -6.08
N LYS A 77 3.93 -9.97 -5.99
CA LYS A 77 4.32 -10.65 -4.75
C LYS A 77 4.66 -9.67 -3.63
N GLY A 78 5.37 -8.59 -3.96
CA GLY A 78 5.69 -7.51 -3.02
C GLY A 78 4.44 -6.86 -2.43
N ILE A 79 3.45 -6.52 -3.27
CA ILE A 79 2.17 -5.95 -2.86
C ILE A 79 1.45 -6.89 -1.87
N PHE A 80 1.32 -8.18 -2.21
CA PHE A 80 0.68 -9.15 -1.32
C PHE A 80 1.43 -9.31 0.01
N SER A 81 2.76 -9.35 -0.03
CA SER A 81 3.59 -9.44 1.17
C SER A 81 3.39 -8.22 2.09
N LEU A 82 3.37 -7.01 1.52
CA LEU A 82 3.12 -5.77 2.26
C LEU A 82 1.72 -5.73 2.87
N PHE A 83 0.68 -6.18 2.14
CA PHE A 83 -0.67 -6.30 2.67
C PHE A 83 -0.74 -7.29 3.84
N PHE A 84 -0.07 -8.44 3.74
CA PHE A 84 -0.04 -9.43 4.81
C PHE A 84 0.68 -8.90 6.06
N LEU A 85 1.81 -8.22 5.87
CA LEU A 85 2.56 -7.57 6.95
C LEU A 85 1.69 -6.50 7.63
N PHE A 86 1.05 -5.63 6.84
CA PHE A 86 0.14 -4.62 7.36
C PHE A 86 -1.01 -5.24 8.15
N ALA A 87 -1.65 -6.29 7.61
CA ALA A 87 -2.75 -7.01 8.26
C ALA A 87 -2.33 -7.57 9.63
N PHE A 88 -1.16 -8.23 9.69
CA PHE A 88 -0.62 -8.79 10.92
C PHE A 88 -0.43 -7.73 12.01
N PHE A 89 0.25 -6.63 11.68
CA PHE A 89 0.45 -5.52 12.62
C PHE A 89 -0.87 -4.83 12.99
N PHE A 90 -1.78 -4.64 12.04
CA PHE A 90 -3.08 -4.03 12.27
C PHE A 90 -3.90 -4.83 13.29
N ILE A 91 -3.94 -6.16 13.17
CA ILE A 91 -4.63 -7.03 14.15
C ILE A 91 -4.03 -6.82 15.56
N PHE A 92 -2.70 -6.78 15.67
CA PHE A 92 -2.03 -6.55 16.95
C PHE A 92 -2.39 -5.17 17.54
N PHE A 93 -2.32 -4.10 16.73
CA PHE A 93 -2.73 -2.75 17.16
C PHE A 93 -4.19 -2.68 17.58
N PHE A 94 -5.08 -3.30 16.80
CA PHE A 94 -6.50 -3.31 17.07
C PHE A 94 -6.80 -4.05 18.38
N TYR A 95 -6.19 -5.23 18.59
CA TYR A 95 -6.31 -5.99 19.82
C TYR A 95 -5.76 -5.23 21.03
N TYR A 96 -4.58 -4.63 20.90
CA TYR A 96 -3.98 -3.81 21.96
C TYR A 96 -4.88 -2.62 22.32
N SER A 97 -5.43 -1.93 21.30
CA SER A 97 -6.38 -0.84 21.47
C SER A 97 -7.65 -1.30 22.20
N LEU A 98 -8.21 -2.46 21.86
CA LEU A 98 -9.37 -3.02 22.57
C LEU A 98 -9.07 -3.31 24.04
N ARG A 99 -7.92 -3.92 24.34
CA ARG A 99 -7.52 -4.28 25.70
C ARG A 99 -7.29 -3.05 26.57
N GLN A 100 -6.59 -2.04 26.04
CA GLN A 100 -6.34 -0.80 26.76
C GLN A 100 -7.64 -0.04 27.06
N ASN A 101 -8.56 -0.02 26.11
CA ASN A 101 -9.82 0.72 26.23
C ASN A 101 -10.95 -0.10 26.85
N GLN A 102 -10.68 -1.29 27.38
CA GLN A 102 -11.71 -2.24 27.81
C GLN A 102 -12.63 -1.67 28.89
N GLN A 103 -12.09 -0.93 29.86
CA GLN A 103 -12.86 -0.33 30.95
C GLN A 103 -13.78 0.80 30.45
N GLU A 104 -13.26 1.70 29.60
CA GLU A 104 -14.05 2.78 28.99
C GLU A 104 -15.16 2.22 28.10
N LEU A 105 -14.84 1.22 27.28
CA LEU A 105 -15.80 0.55 26.39
C LEU A 105 -16.92 -0.15 27.18
N MET A 106 -16.58 -0.73 28.33
CA MET A 106 -17.57 -1.31 29.24
C MET A 106 -18.48 -0.22 29.80
N ASN A 107 -17.93 0.91 30.25
CA ASN A 107 -18.70 2.02 30.79
C ASN A 107 -19.68 2.56 29.73
N TRP A 108 -19.24 2.80 28.50
CA TRP A 108 -20.12 3.25 27.42
C TRP A 108 -21.21 2.23 27.06
N ARG A 109 -20.89 0.93 27.13
CA ARG A 109 -21.90 -0.12 26.96
C ARG A 109 -22.94 -0.09 28.08
N LEU A 110 -22.54 0.17 29.32
CA LEU A 110 -23.46 0.32 30.46
C LEU A 110 -24.32 1.58 30.35
N THR A 111 -23.81 2.65 29.73
CA THR A 111 -24.58 3.87 29.40
C THR A 111 -25.57 3.67 28.24
N GLY A 112 -25.68 2.45 27.69
CA GLY A 112 -26.66 2.11 26.65
C GLY A 112 -26.19 2.25 25.21
N LEU A 113 -24.88 2.42 24.94
CA LEU A 113 -24.40 2.40 23.55
C LEU A 113 -24.56 1.01 22.92
N SER A 114 -25.07 0.98 21.69
CA SER A 114 -25.18 -0.26 20.92
C SER A 114 -23.81 -0.80 20.50
N LYS A 115 -23.71 -2.12 20.33
CA LYS A 115 -22.48 -2.81 19.87
C LYS A 115 -21.95 -2.22 18.55
N ALA A 116 -22.85 -1.94 17.61
CA ALA A 116 -22.50 -1.34 16.32
C ALA A 116 -21.91 0.07 16.45
N LYS A 117 -22.46 0.91 17.34
CA LYS A 117 -21.92 2.26 17.59
C LYS A 117 -20.54 2.21 18.26
N LEU A 118 -20.31 1.25 19.15
CA LEU A 118 -18.99 1.03 19.76
C LEU A 118 -17.97 0.55 18.73
N PHE A 119 -18.35 -0.37 17.85
CA PHE A 119 -17.49 -0.81 16.74
C PHE A 119 -17.09 0.36 15.85
N LEU A 120 -18.07 1.13 15.37
CA LEU A 120 -17.83 2.29 14.51
C LEU A 120 -16.94 3.33 15.20
N PHE A 121 -17.07 3.52 16.52
CA PHE A 121 -16.22 4.44 17.27
C PHE A 121 -14.75 4.01 17.25
N ILE A 122 -14.48 2.75 17.57
CA ILE A 122 -13.10 2.21 17.62
C ILE A 122 -12.52 2.14 16.21
N PHE A 123 -13.32 1.70 15.25
CA PHE A 123 -12.93 1.67 13.85
C PHE A 123 -12.55 3.07 13.36
N TRP A 124 -13.39 4.08 13.63
CA TRP A 124 -13.11 5.46 13.23
C TRP A 124 -11.85 6.02 13.88
N GLN A 125 -11.58 5.65 15.14
CA GLN A 125 -10.36 6.05 15.83
C GLN A 125 -9.09 5.55 15.11
N LEU A 126 -9.12 4.38 14.48
CA LEU A 126 -7.95 3.84 13.76
C LEU A 126 -7.96 4.22 12.27
N PHE A 127 -9.14 4.32 11.67
CA PHE A 127 -9.31 4.69 10.27
C PHE A 127 -8.91 6.14 10.02
N PHE A 128 -9.29 7.09 10.88
CA PHE A 128 -9.03 8.51 10.65
C PHE A 128 -7.53 8.85 10.58
N PRO A 129 -6.67 8.40 11.51
CA PRO A 129 -5.22 8.56 11.39
C PRO A 129 -4.65 7.92 10.12
N LEU A 130 -5.14 6.72 9.75
CA LEU A 130 -4.68 6.02 8.55
C LEU A 130 -5.01 6.80 7.28
N PHE A 131 -6.25 7.29 7.16
CA PHE A 131 -6.68 8.13 6.05
C PHE A 131 -5.83 9.40 5.93
N LEU A 132 -5.58 10.07 7.05
CA LEU A 132 -4.75 11.28 7.10
C LEU A 132 -3.29 10.97 6.70
N CYS A 133 -2.73 9.85 7.16
CA CYS A 133 -1.40 9.39 6.75
C CYS A 133 -1.33 9.16 5.25
N CYS A 134 -2.31 8.47 4.65
CA CYS A 134 -2.35 8.26 3.20
C CYS A 134 -2.34 9.59 2.43
N ILE A 135 -3.14 10.57 2.84
CA ILE A 135 -3.15 11.90 2.20
C ILE A 135 -1.80 12.61 2.35
N LEU A 136 -1.19 12.57 3.53
CA LEU A 136 0.12 13.19 3.73
C LEU A 136 1.20 12.53 2.87
N VAL A 137 1.16 11.20 2.72
CA VAL A 137 2.07 10.48 1.83
C VAL A 137 1.85 10.90 0.38
N LEU A 138 0.60 11.02 -0.07
CA LEU A 138 0.30 11.50 -1.43
C LEU A 138 0.83 12.92 -1.65
N LEU A 139 0.57 13.85 -0.72
CA LEU A 139 1.09 15.22 -0.80
C LEU A 139 2.61 15.25 -0.83
N TRP A 140 3.27 14.38 -0.05
CA TRP A 140 4.72 14.25 -0.07
C TRP A 140 5.22 13.73 -1.43
N ILE A 141 4.61 12.68 -1.98
CA ILE A 141 4.95 12.13 -3.30
C ILE A 141 4.82 13.19 -4.39
N VAL A 142 3.73 13.96 -4.39
CA VAL A 142 3.48 15.02 -5.38
C VAL A 142 4.46 16.19 -5.19
N SER A 143 4.75 16.58 -3.94
CA SER A 143 5.68 17.69 -3.67
C SER A 143 7.13 17.35 -4.01
N PHE A 144 7.52 16.09 -3.83
CA PHE A 144 8.87 15.60 -4.08
C PHE A 144 8.92 14.64 -5.28
N GLN A 145 8.19 14.97 -6.34
CA GLN A 145 8.02 14.13 -7.52
C GLN A 145 9.35 13.66 -8.12
N SER A 146 10.32 14.57 -8.32
CA SER A 146 11.64 14.22 -8.88
C SER A 146 12.41 13.21 -8.03
N VAL A 147 12.32 13.31 -6.70
CA VAL A 147 12.95 12.36 -5.77
C VAL A 147 12.25 11.01 -5.86
N TYR A 148 10.92 11.01 -5.95
CA TYR A 148 10.12 9.81 -6.08
C TYR A 148 10.38 9.07 -7.40
N GLU A 149 10.45 9.78 -8.53
CA GLU A 149 10.81 9.21 -9.84
C GLU A 149 12.20 8.56 -9.81
N THR A 150 13.20 9.27 -9.28
CA THR A 150 14.57 8.74 -9.15
C THR A 150 14.59 7.46 -8.30
N LEU A 151 13.80 7.43 -7.22
CA LEU A 151 13.68 6.27 -6.34
C LEU A 151 13.01 5.09 -7.06
N LEU A 152 11.90 5.33 -7.77
CA LEU A 152 11.22 4.30 -8.55
C LEU A 152 12.13 3.72 -9.64
N GLN A 153 12.84 4.57 -10.36
CA GLN A 153 13.78 4.15 -11.39
C GLN A 153 14.92 3.29 -10.81
N ARG A 154 15.46 3.69 -9.65
CA ARG A 154 16.50 2.91 -8.96
C ARG A 154 16.00 1.55 -8.48
N ILE A 155 14.78 1.47 -7.94
CA ILE A 155 14.16 0.19 -7.56
C ILE A 155 13.95 -0.67 -8.81
N ASN A 156 13.44 -0.07 -9.89
CA ASN A 156 13.19 -0.80 -11.13
C ASN A 156 14.47 -1.42 -11.68
N PHE A 157 15.56 -0.66 -11.77
CA PHE A 157 16.85 -1.18 -12.21
C PHE A 157 17.40 -2.26 -11.28
N LEU A 158 17.17 -2.17 -9.97
CA LEU A 158 17.59 -3.20 -9.02
C LEU A 158 16.84 -4.51 -9.26
N VAL A 159 15.52 -4.46 -9.44
CA VAL A 159 14.69 -5.64 -9.75
C VAL A 159 15.07 -6.23 -11.10
N LEU A 160 15.25 -5.37 -12.10
CA LEU A 160 15.71 -5.75 -13.43
C LEU A 160 17.07 -6.45 -13.35
N LYS A 161 18.06 -5.89 -12.63
CA LYS A 161 19.37 -6.54 -12.44
C LYS A 161 19.27 -7.94 -11.81
N THR A 162 18.34 -8.15 -10.88
CA THR A 162 18.09 -9.48 -10.29
C THR A 162 17.37 -10.45 -11.22
N ALA A 163 16.73 -9.95 -12.27
CA ALA A 163 16.00 -10.74 -13.26
C ALA A 163 16.87 -11.19 -14.46
N GLU A 164 18.20 -10.96 -14.40
CA GLU A 164 19.16 -11.29 -15.47
C GLU A 164 18.69 -10.83 -16.85
N LEU A 165 18.74 -9.52 -17.11
CA LEU A 165 18.35 -9.01 -18.41
C LEU A 165 19.21 -9.61 -19.52
N PRO A 166 18.58 -10.02 -20.64
CA PRO A 166 19.33 -10.37 -21.84
C PRO A 166 20.18 -9.18 -22.29
N ASP A 167 21.41 -9.46 -22.71
CA ASP A 167 22.34 -8.44 -23.16
C ASP A 167 21.83 -7.84 -24.48
N ILE A 168 21.56 -6.53 -24.49
CA ILE A 168 20.95 -5.86 -25.65
C ILE A 168 21.91 -5.86 -26.85
N ARG A 169 23.20 -6.05 -26.60
CA ARG A 169 24.24 -6.18 -27.63
C ARG A 169 23.94 -7.33 -28.61
N ASP A 170 23.34 -8.42 -28.15
CA ASP A 170 22.98 -9.55 -29.00
C ASP A 170 21.77 -9.24 -29.90
N ILE A 171 20.90 -8.34 -29.47
CA ILE A 171 19.73 -7.88 -30.25
C ILE A 171 20.16 -6.83 -31.28
N LEU A 172 21.00 -5.88 -30.88
CA LEU A 172 21.51 -4.82 -31.77
C LEU A 172 22.43 -5.35 -32.88
N THR A 173 23.17 -6.43 -32.62
CA THR A 173 24.04 -7.08 -33.63
C THR A 173 23.25 -7.93 -34.64
N SER A 174 22.02 -8.34 -34.30
CA SER A 174 21.13 -9.09 -35.20
C SER A 174 20.39 -8.23 -36.23
N VAL A 175 20.42 -6.90 -36.08
CA VAL A 175 19.72 -5.96 -36.95
C VAL A 175 20.68 -5.34 -37.97
N SER A 176 20.41 -5.56 -39.25
CA SER A 176 21.13 -4.93 -40.36
C SER A 176 20.66 -3.47 -40.55
N GLY A 177 21.25 -2.53 -39.80
CA GLY A 177 20.96 -1.10 -39.92
C GLY A 177 21.89 -0.21 -39.08
N LEU A 178 21.76 1.12 -39.23
CA LEU A 178 22.51 2.10 -38.44
C LEU A 178 22.02 2.06 -36.99
N THR A 179 22.69 1.30 -36.13
CA THR A 179 22.33 1.17 -34.72
C THR A 179 22.99 2.28 -33.89
N ILE A 180 22.18 3.07 -33.19
CA ILE A 180 22.70 3.99 -32.18
C ILE A 180 23.11 3.13 -30.97
N PRO A 181 24.37 3.20 -30.51
CA PRO A 181 24.79 2.45 -29.34
C PRO A 181 24.02 2.97 -28.12
N MET A 182 23.05 2.20 -27.64
CA MET A 182 22.32 2.46 -26.40
C MET A 182 22.86 1.54 -25.30
N ASP A 183 23.17 2.13 -24.15
CA ASP A 183 23.51 1.37 -22.96
C ASP A 183 22.25 0.69 -22.37
N GLN A 184 22.41 -0.48 -21.75
CA GLN A 184 21.31 -1.32 -21.28
C GLN A 184 20.40 -0.56 -20.30
N GLN A 185 20.98 0.29 -19.46
CA GLN A 185 20.23 1.13 -18.52
C GLN A 185 19.40 2.21 -19.24
N THR A 186 19.92 2.76 -20.33
CA THR A 186 19.23 3.79 -21.12
C THR A 186 18.04 3.19 -21.85
N PHE A 187 18.17 1.95 -22.34
CA PHE A 187 17.09 1.27 -23.05
C PHE A 187 15.90 0.89 -22.15
N PHE A 188 16.14 0.62 -20.86
CA PHE A 188 15.09 0.33 -19.87
C PHE A 188 14.75 1.53 -18.98
N THR A 189 15.26 2.72 -19.31
CA THR A 189 14.86 3.95 -18.62
C THR A 189 13.39 4.24 -18.91
N ILE A 190 12.62 4.37 -17.84
CA ILE A 190 11.21 4.76 -17.89
C ILE A 190 11.17 6.25 -18.25
N ASP A 191 10.42 6.58 -19.30
CA ASP A 191 10.15 7.98 -19.59
C ASP A 191 8.98 8.47 -18.73
N PHE A 192 9.28 9.33 -17.75
CA PHE A 192 8.32 9.91 -16.81
C PHE A 192 7.64 11.18 -17.35
N GLN A 193 8.02 11.70 -18.53
CA GLN A 193 7.42 12.92 -19.10
C GLN A 193 5.98 12.74 -19.62
N ASN A 194 5.48 11.50 -19.68
CA ASN A 194 4.10 11.26 -20.10
C ASN A 194 3.08 11.60 -18.99
N ASP A 195 1.99 12.29 -19.36
CA ASP A 195 0.83 12.61 -18.51
C ASP A 195 0.20 11.39 -17.79
N LEU A 196 0.54 10.18 -18.25
CA LEU A 196 0.11 8.91 -17.67
C LEU A 196 0.75 8.62 -16.31
N PHE A 197 1.93 9.16 -16.00
CA PHE A 197 2.62 8.89 -14.74
C PHE A 197 1.85 9.40 -13.51
N PHE A 198 1.33 10.62 -13.57
CA PHE A 198 0.50 11.16 -12.49
C PHE A 198 -0.79 10.36 -12.30
N THR A 199 -1.36 9.88 -13.41
CA THR A 199 -2.55 9.02 -13.40
C THR A 199 -2.25 7.68 -12.73
N ASP A 200 -1.08 7.08 -12.98
CA ASP A 200 -0.64 5.84 -12.34
C ASP A 200 -0.38 6.01 -10.84
N ILE A 201 0.19 7.15 -10.42
CA ILE A 201 0.33 7.50 -8.99
C ILE A 201 -1.03 7.59 -8.32
N LEU A 202 -1.98 8.32 -8.91
CA LEU A 202 -3.34 8.45 -8.35
C LEU A 202 -4.07 7.11 -8.30
N ARG A 203 -3.88 6.25 -9.32
CA ARG A 203 -4.44 4.90 -9.34
C ARG A 203 -3.83 4.03 -8.24
N GLY A 204 -2.51 4.06 -8.08
CA GLY A 204 -1.81 3.36 -7.00
C GLY A 204 -2.23 3.84 -5.61
N PHE A 205 -2.42 5.15 -5.45
CA PHE A 205 -2.97 5.75 -4.23
C PHE A 205 -4.39 5.26 -3.93
N ALA A 206 -5.30 5.33 -4.91
CA ALA A 206 -6.69 4.90 -4.73
C ALA A 206 -6.77 3.41 -4.37
N GLN A 207 -5.99 2.57 -5.05
CA GLN A 207 -5.91 1.13 -4.76
C GLN A 207 -5.34 0.87 -3.36
N THR A 208 -4.31 1.61 -2.94
CA THR A 208 -3.75 1.51 -1.58
C THR A 208 -4.79 1.90 -0.54
N LEU A 209 -5.51 3.01 -0.75
CA LEU A 209 -6.51 3.51 0.19
C LEU A 209 -7.68 2.53 0.33
N VAL A 210 -8.22 2.05 -0.80
CA VAL A 210 -9.32 1.07 -0.81
C VAL A 210 -8.86 -0.26 -0.21
N GLY A 211 -7.66 -0.74 -0.56
CA GLY A 211 -7.11 -1.98 -0.04
C GLY A 211 -6.89 -1.93 1.47
N LEU A 212 -6.20 -0.89 1.98
CA LEU A 212 -5.95 -0.74 3.41
C LEU A 212 -7.24 -0.55 4.20
N SER A 213 -8.16 0.30 3.72
CA SER A 213 -9.44 0.54 4.39
C SER A 213 -10.33 -0.70 4.42
N GLY A 214 -10.40 -1.44 3.31
CA GLY A 214 -11.12 -2.72 3.21
C GLY A 214 -10.52 -3.78 4.14
N CYS A 215 -9.19 -3.93 4.15
CA CYS A 215 -8.49 -4.81 5.09
C CYS A 215 -8.80 -4.41 6.54
N CYS A 216 -8.72 -3.13 6.90
CA CYS A 216 -9.04 -2.67 8.25
C CYS A 216 -10.49 -3.00 8.64
N LEU A 217 -11.46 -2.81 7.75
CA LEU A 217 -12.86 -3.14 8.00
C LEU A 217 -13.04 -4.64 8.26
N ILE A 218 -12.54 -5.49 7.36
CA ILE A 218 -12.71 -6.95 7.46
C ILE A 218 -11.99 -7.50 8.70
N LEU A 219 -10.74 -7.08 8.90
CA LEU A 219 -9.91 -7.58 10.00
C LEU A 219 -10.37 -7.08 11.37
N SER A 220 -11.02 -5.92 11.46
CA SER A 220 -11.52 -5.40 12.74
C SER A 220 -12.77 -6.12 13.24
N LEU A 221 -13.53 -6.79 12.37
CA LEU A 221 -14.74 -7.52 12.76
C LEU A 221 -14.43 -8.70 13.68
N PHE A 222 -13.41 -9.50 13.36
CA PHE A 222 -13.09 -10.74 14.09
C PHE A 222 -12.63 -10.50 15.55
N PRO A 223 -11.66 -9.60 15.84
CA PRO A 223 -11.28 -9.31 17.21
C PRO A 223 -12.41 -8.62 17.99
N PHE A 224 -13.26 -7.83 17.32
CA PHE A 224 -14.36 -7.14 17.97
C PHE A 224 -15.48 -8.10 18.40
N THR A 225 -15.84 -9.06 17.55
CA THR A 225 -16.84 -10.10 17.92
C THR A 225 -16.34 -10.94 19.09
N PHE A 226 -15.07 -11.35 19.05
CA PHE A 226 -14.43 -12.07 20.16
C PHE A 226 -14.47 -11.26 21.47
N PHE A 227 -14.12 -9.97 21.42
CA PHE A 227 -14.17 -9.07 22.57
C PHE A 227 -15.59 -8.95 23.15
N ILE A 228 -16.61 -8.75 22.31
CA ILE A 228 -18.00 -8.67 22.75
C ILE A 228 -18.47 -9.97 23.40
N HIS A 229 -18.09 -11.13 22.83
CA HIS A 229 -18.44 -12.43 23.38
C HIS A 229 -17.81 -12.64 24.76
N HIS A 230 -16.51 -12.33 24.90
CA HIS A 230 -15.82 -12.40 26.18
C HIS A 230 -16.42 -11.44 27.24
N LEU A 231 -16.85 -10.23 26.84
CA LEU A 231 -17.57 -9.31 27.73
C LEU A 231 -18.96 -9.83 28.15
N GLN A 232 -19.63 -10.65 27.34
CA GLN A 232 -20.92 -11.26 27.70
C GLN A 232 -20.72 -12.43 28.67
N SER A 233 -19.71 -13.26 28.45
CA SER A 233 -19.37 -14.40 29.32
C SER A 233 -19.00 -13.98 30.75
N ARG A 234 -18.39 -12.80 30.94
CA ARG A 234 -18.04 -12.25 32.26
C ARG A 234 -19.18 -11.54 33.00
N ARG A 235 -20.40 -11.47 32.45
CA ARG A 235 -21.54 -11.03 33.26
C ARG A 235 -21.86 -12.16 34.25
N PRO A 236 -21.75 -11.95 35.58
CA PRO A 236 -22.29 -12.94 36.50
C PRO A 236 -23.76 -13.12 36.12
N LYS A 237 -24.22 -14.37 36.02
CA LYS A 237 -25.64 -14.69 36.09
C LYS A 237 -26.14 -13.94 37.32
N ARG A 238 -26.92 -12.88 37.09
CA ARG A 238 -27.66 -12.21 38.16
C ARG A 238 -28.54 -13.32 38.71
N ASN A 239 -28.21 -13.84 39.89
CA ASN A 239 -29.06 -14.79 40.58
C ASN A 239 -30.41 -14.08 40.75
N GLU A 240 -31.38 -14.50 39.95
CA GLU A 240 -32.78 -14.24 40.20
C GLU A 240 -33.13 -15.11 41.42
N THR A 241 -33.11 -14.48 42.59
CA THR A 241 -33.81 -14.93 43.79
C THR A 241 -35.12 -14.18 43.87
#